data_AF-A0AAW6P2L5-F1
#
_entry.id   AF-A0AAW6P2L5-F1
#
_cell.length_a   1.000
_cell.length_b   1.000
_cell.length_c   1.000
_cell.angle_alpha   90.00
_cell.angle_beta   90.00
_cell.angle_gamma   90.00
#
_symmetry.space_group_name_H-M   'P 1'
#
loop_
_entity.id
_entity.type
_entity.pdbx_description
1 polymer ?
#
loop_
_entity_poly.entity_id
_entity_poly.type
_entity_poly.pdbx_seq_one_letter_code
_entity_poly.pdbx_strand_id
1 'polypeptide(L)'
;MIKFDASTAMAMLGKTIDVDVPLHEAPYRESYRVRIVGVALTLEDERPYFLVRDPKDPRRFPEELLWSDIHSLQVIDDEATARET
;
A
#
# COMPACT_ATOMS: atom_id res chain seq x y z
N MET A 1 9.96 -10.82 -2.82
CA MET A 1 10.06 -9.35 -2.84
C MET A 1 9.37 -8.88 -4.11
N ILE A 2 8.28 -8.13 -3.97
CA ILE A 2 7.55 -7.59 -5.12
C ILE A 2 8.37 -6.43 -5.68
N LYS A 3 8.54 -6.38 -7.00
CA LYS A 3 9.14 -5.23 -7.68
C LYS A 3 8.04 -4.50 -8.43
N PHE A 4 7.85 -3.23 -8.12
CA PHE A 4 7.00 -2.35 -8.89
C PHE A 4 7.88 -1.57 -9.86
N ASP A 5 7.40 -1.39 -11.09
CA ASP A 5 7.88 -0.32 -11.96
C ASP A 5 6.97 0.89 -11.85
N ALA A 6 7.38 2.02 -12.43
CA ALA A 6 6.63 3.26 -12.37
C ALA A 6 5.20 3.11 -12.94
N SER A 7 5.04 2.41 -14.06
CA SER A 7 3.73 2.23 -14.69
C SER A 7 2.79 1.41 -13.82
N THR A 8 3.27 0.31 -13.25
CA THR A 8 2.53 -0.57 -12.36
C THR A 8 2.15 0.18 -11.09
N ALA A 9 3.09 0.91 -10.48
CA ALA A 9 2.83 1.70 -9.29
C ALA A 9 1.78 2.80 -9.53
N MET A 10 1.85 3.49 -10.66
CA MET A 10 0.84 4.50 -11.03
C MET A 10 -0.54 3.89 -11.25
N ALA A 11 -0.62 2.68 -11.82
CA ALA A 11 -1.88 1.96 -11.98
C ALA A 11 -2.52 1.54 -10.64
N MET A 12 -1.77 1.59 -9.54
CA MET A 12 -2.26 1.28 -8.20
C MET A 12 -2.95 2.46 -7.52
N LEU A 13 -2.82 3.68 -8.05
CA LEU A 13 -3.46 4.87 -7.48
C LEU A 13 -4.97 4.68 -7.35
N GLY A 14 -5.50 5.04 -6.18
CA GLY A 14 -6.91 4.96 -5.86
C GLY A 14 -7.41 3.55 -5.50
N LYS A 15 -6.59 2.50 -5.63
CA LYS A 15 -6.97 1.13 -5.25
C LYS A 15 -6.86 0.91 -3.75
N THR A 16 -7.77 0.11 -3.21
CA THR A 16 -7.66 -0.48 -1.87
C THR A 16 -6.86 -1.77 -1.96
N ILE A 17 -5.92 -1.97 -1.06
CA ILE A 17 -5.04 -3.14 -1.01
C ILE A 17 -5.04 -3.75 0.39
N ASP A 18 -4.90 -5.06 0.46
CA ASP A 18 -4.39 -5.76 1.64
C ASP A 18 -2.88 -5.98 1.44
N VAL A 19 -2.08 -5.59 2.43
CA VAL A 19 -0.62 -5.67 2.40
C VAL A 19 -0.11 -6.39 3.63
N ASP A 20 0.80 -7.35 3.44
CA ASP A 20 1.57 -7.94 4.53
C ASP A 20 2.93 -7.23 4.62
N VAL A 21 3.23 -6.67 5.78
CA VAL A 21 4.57 -6.16 6.11
C VAL A 21 5.18 -6.95 7.28
N PRO A 22 6.49 -7.22 7.28
CA PRO A 22 7.16 -7.92 8.36
C PRO A 22 7.28 -7.02 9.58
N LEU A 23 6.98 -7.55 10.77
CA LEU A 23 7.29 -6.86 12.02
C LEU A 23 8.80 -6.97 12.24
N HIS A 24 9.53 -5.85 12.32
CA HIS A 24 11.00 -5.85 12.40
C HIS A 24 11.56 -6.69 13.58
N GLU A 25 10.76 -6.91 14.62
CA GLU A 25 11.18 -7.55 15.88
C GLU A 25 10.61 -8.95 16.09
N ALA A 26 9.79 -9.48 15.18
CA ALA A 26 9.14 -10.78 15.37
C ALA A 26 8.95 -11.54 14.05
N PRO A 27 8.85 -12.89 14.07
CA PRO A 27 8.60 -13.67 12.86
C PRO A 27 7.17 -13.49 12.29
N TYR A 28 6.38 -12.60 12.90
CA TYR A 28 4.99 -12.35 12.53
C TYR A 28 4.90 -11.27 11.45
N ARG A 29 3.90 -11.44 10.58
CA ARG A 29 3.53 -10.45 9.58
C ARG A 29 2.28 -9.75 10.07
N GLU A 30 2.23 -8.47 9.83
CA GLU A 30 1.04 -7.69 10.08
C GLU A 30 0.39 -7.34 8.75
N SER A 31 -0.90 -7.63 8.67
CA SER A 31 -1.70 -7.42 7.47
C SER A 31 -2.52 -6.14 7.64
N TYR A 32 -2.34 -5.19 6.73
CA TYR A 32 -3.02 -3.89 6.76
C TYR A 32 -3.89 -3.73 5.52
N ARG A 33 -5.08 -3.15 5.71
CA ARG A 33 -5.92 -2.69 4.60
C ARG A 33 -5.75 -1.20 4.41
N VAL A 34 -5.22 -0.79 3.26
CA VAL A 34 -4.94 0.61 2.98
C VAL A 34 -5.35 1.00 1.56
N ARG A 35 -5.70 2.27 1.37
CA ARG A 35 -5.94 2.85 0.05
C ARG A 35 -4.71 3.61 -0.41
N ILE A 36 -4.24 3.32 -1.62
CA ILE A 36 -3.13 4.05 -2.23
C ILE A 36 -3.65 5.40 -2.73
N VAL A 37 -3.07 6.49 -2.22
CA VAL A 37 -3.44 7.87 -2.56
C VAL A 37 -2.31 8.64 -3.23
N GLY A 38 -1.09 8.08 -3.28
CA GLY A 38 0.04 8.67 -3.96
C GLY A 38 1.14 7.64 -4.22
N VAL A 39 2.03 7.98 -5.15
CA VAL A 39 3.24 7.20 -5.48
C VAL A 39 4.42 8.15 -5.43
N ALA A 40 5.42 7.83 -4.61
CA ALA A 40 6.70 8.49 -4.62
C ALA A 40 7.67 7.64 -5.44
N LEU A 41 7.86 8.05 -6.71
CA LEU A 41 8.93 7.54 -7.54
C LEU A 41 10.17 8.35 -7.20
N THR A 42 11.18 7.68 -6.65
CA THR A 42 12.37 8.36 -6.16
C THR A 42 13.29 8.78 -7.30
N LEU A 43 13.91 9.93 -7.11
CA LEU A 43 15.07 10.38 -7.89
C LEU A 43 16.31 10.01 -7.07
N GLU A 44 17.37 9.53 -7.74
CA GLU A 44 18.65 9.20 -7.11
C GLU A 44 18.60 8.00 -6.13
N ASP A 45 18.99 8.20 -4.86
CA ASP A 45 19.27 7.12 -3.88
C ASP A 45 18.09 6.82 -2.94
N GLU A 46 16.97 7.52 -3.07
CA GLU A 46 15.82 7.30 -2.20
C GLU A 46 15.08 6.00 -2.59
N ARG A 47 14.45 5.33 -1.60
CA ARG A 47 13.66 4.10 -1.85
C ARG A 47 12.23 4.45 -2.25
N PRO A 48 11.69 3.90 -3.34
CA PRO A 48 10.32 4.19 -3.77
C PRO A 48 9.27 3.65 -2.78
N TYR A 49 8.16 4.38 -2.68
CA TYR A 49 7.10 4.06 -1.73
C TYR A 49 5.72 4.52 -2.18
N PHE A 50 4.68 3.92 -1.58
CA PHE A 50 3.31 4.39 -1.71
C PHE A 50 2.97 5.34 -0.57
N LEU A 51 2.16 6.35 -0.90
CA LEU A 51 1.41 7.11 0.11
C LEU A 51 0.06 6.45 0.27
N VAL A 52 -0.25 6.05 1.49
CA VAL A 52 -1.45 5.26 1.80
C VAL A 52 -2.29 5.89 2.89
N ARG A 53 -3.58 5.55 2.93
CA ARG A 53 -4.50 5.92 4.01
C ARG A 53 -5.25 4.70 4.49
N ASP A 54 -5.49 4.63 5.80
CA ASP A 54 -6.49 3.71 6.34
C ASP A 54 -7.89 4.18 5.89
N PRO A 55 -8.67 3.35 5.17
CA PRO A 55 -10.04 3.69 4.78
C PRO A 55 -10.98 3.89 5.98
N LYS A 56 -10.69 3.25 7.12
CA LYS A 56 -11.51 3.28 8.34
C LYS A 56 -11.16 4.45 9.26
N ASP A 57 -9.91 4.92 9.22
CA ASP A 57 -9.45 6.08 10.00
C ASP A 57 -8.57 6.99 9.12
N PRO A 58 -9.18 7.81 8.24
CA PRO A 58 -8.44 8.67 7.35
C PRO A 58 -7.82 9.83 8.14
N ARG A 59 -6.59 9.61 8.62
CA ARG A 59 -5.75 10.66 9.22
C ARG A 59 -5.52 11.80 8.22
N ARG A 60 -5.22 12.99 8.77
CA ARG A 60 -5.01 14.22 7.99
C ARG A 60 -3.97 14.02 6.88
N PHE A 61 -2.86 13.34 7.19
CA PHE A 61 -1.77 13.08 6.26
C PHE A 61 -1.68 11.59 5.93
N PRO A 62 -1.35 11.22 4.68
CA PRO A 62 -1.10 9.84 4.33
C PRO A 62 0.17 9.31 5.00
N GLU A 63 0.22 7.99 5.17
CA GLU A 63 1.37 7.26 5.71
C GLU A 63 2.23 6.69 4.58
N GLU A 64 3.50 6.42 4.86
CA GLU A 64 4.45 5.89 3.89
C GLU A 64 4.50 4.36 3.96
N LEU A 65 4.42 3.71 2.79
CA LEU A 65 4.59 2.27 2.65
C LEU A 65 5.71 1.99 1.65
N LEU A 66 6.91 1.76 2.18
CA LEU A 66 8.09 1.46 1.38
C LEU A 66 7.90 0.15 0.62
N TRP A 67 8.25 0.13 -0.67
CA TRP A 67 8.11 -1.10 -1.47
C TRP A 67 8.99 -2.23 -0.95
N SER A 68 10.10 -1.91 -0.28
CA SER A 68 10.99 -2.90 0.35
C SER A 68 10.31 -3.69 1.46
N ASP A 69 9.30 -3.12 2.08
CA ASP A 69 8.68 -3.67 3.28
C ASP A 69 7.46 -4.53 2.91
N ILE A 70 6.98 -4.41 1.67
CA ILE A 70 5.86 -5.19 1.13
C ILE A 70 6.28 -6.63 0.89
N HIS A 71 5.78 -7.55 1.72
CA HIS A 71 5.96 -8.97 1.51
C HIS A 71 4.99 -9.52 0.46
N SER A 72 3.71 -9.18 0.62
CA SER A 72 2.61 -9.56 -0.27
C SER A 72 1.68 -8.36 -0.45
N LEU A 73 1.02 -8.28 -1.61
CA LEU A 73 0.03 -7.26 -1.90
C LEU A 73 -1.12 -7.87 -2.70
N GLN A 74 -2.35 -7.61 -2.28
CA GLN A 74 -3.56 -7.97 -3.01
C GLN A 74 -4.46 -6.76 -3.19
N VAL A 75 -4.87 -6.49 -4.43
CA VAL A 75 -5.89 -5.47 -4.73
C VAL A 75 -7.26 -6.00 -4.35
N ILE A 76 -8.05 -5.15 -3.70
CA ILE A 76 -9.44 -5.40 -3.36
C ILE A 76 -10.31 -4.55 -4.26
N ASP A 77 -11.21 -5.18 -5.00
CA ASP A 77 -12.19 -4.46 -5.80
C ASP A 77 -13.26 -3.85 -4.87
N ASP A 78 -13.26 -2.51 -4.77
CA ASP A 78 -14.24 -1.72 -4.00
C ASP A 78 -15.70 -2.00 -4.43
N GLU A 79 -15.95 -2.60 -5.60
CA GLU A 79 -17.31 -2.98 -6.05
C GLU A 79 -17.97 -4.06 -5.17
N ALA A 80 -17.20 -4.91 -4.50
CA ALA A 80 -17.78 -5.96 -3.65
C ALA A 80 -18.37 -5.40 -2.35
N THR A 81 -17.78 -4.34 -1.80
CA THR A 81 -18.19 -3.77 -0.50
C THR A 81 -19.36 -2.80 -0.61
N ALA A 82 -19.64 -2.27 -1.81
CA ALA A 82 -20.79 -1.38 -2.06
C ALA A 82 -22.13 -2.11 -2.21
N ARG A 83 -22.15 -3.44 -2.26
CA ARG A 83 -23.38 -4.26 -2.42
C ARG A 83 -23.95 -4.83 -1.12
N GLU A 84 -23.31 -4.56 0.02
CA GLU A 84 -23.72 -5.08 1.33
C GLU A 84 -24.39 -4.03 2.25
N THR A 85 -24.84 -2.89 1.70
CA THR A 85 -25.66 -1.88 2.40
C THR A 85 -27.03 -1.72 1.81
#